data_AF-A0A849P7R5-F1
#
_entry.id   AF-A0A849P7R5-F1
#
_cell.length_a   1.000
_cell.length_b   1.000
_cell.length_c   1.000
_cell.angle_alpha   90.00
_cell.angle_beta   90.00
_cell.angle_gamma   90.00
#
_symmetry.space_group_name_H-M   'P 1'
#
loop_
_entity.id
_entity.type
_entity.pdbx_description
1 polymer ?
#
loop_
_entity_poly.entity_id
_entity_poly.type
_entity_poly.pdbx_seq_one_letter_code
_entity_poly.pdbx_strand_id
1 'polypeptide(L)'
;MSYREDNDLEFLSKCSSEELNDLVDCILHSSNEELSDSFEYQHYVPDHCRYWENIAAEIQKFGGNSIVNAVRGTGVTYREILCDVCNQLGVKYSQSVTVSEIEHSLLSSLNLVRKDGEKKEDYFPRVKDKSQKLASKVSRKNFFQQSILGGSLSGVLLTGPAFRVTVPVVIQVAILRGLVCKD
;
A
#
# COMPACT_ATOMS: atom_id res chain seq x y z
N MET A 1 6.69 -18.54 -0.11
CA MET A 1 7.01 -17.13 0.21
C MET A 1 7.38 -17.06 1.69
N SER A 2 8.32 -16.20 2.11
CA SER A 2 8.66 -16.07 3.54
C SER A 2 8.21 -14.71 4.04
N TYR A 3 7.25 -14.69 4.97
CA TYR A 3 6.91 -13.48 5.70
C TYR A 3 8.06 -13.11 6.63
N ARG A 4 8.42 -11.82 6.65
CA ARG A 4 9.31 -11.26 7.66
C ARG A 4 8.43 -10.64 8.74
N GLU A 5 8.64 -11.04 9.99
CA GLU A 5 7.90 -10.48 11.13
C GLU A 5 7.93 -8.94 11.09
N ASP A 6 6.73 -8.37 11.04
CA ASP A 6 6.50 -6.93 10.94
C ASP A 6 5.24 -6.58 11.73
N ASN A 7 5.43 -5.97 12.90
CA ASN A 7 4.33 -5.57 13.79
C ASN A 7 3.33 -4.64 13.08
N ASP A 8 3.78 -3.89 12.06
CA ASP A 8 2.90 -3.01 11.32
C ASP A 8 1.95 -3.80 10.39
N LEU A 9 2.27 -5.04 9.99
CA LEU A 9 1.40 -5.88 9.16
C LEU A 9 0.64 -6.96 9.95
N GLU A 10 1.02 -7.25 11.20
CA GLU A 10 0.41 -8.30 12.02
C GLU A 10 -1.11 -8.12 12.19
N PHE A 11 -1.61 -6.88 12.16
CA PHE A 11 -3.05 -6.60 12.24
C PHE A 11 -3.88 -7.25 11.12
N LEU A 12 -3.26 -7.63 9.98
CA LEU A 12 -3.94 -8.34 8.90
C LEU A 12 -4.52 -9.67 9.37
N SER A 13 -3.95 -10.29 10.41
CA SER A 13 -4.49 -11.49 11.07
C SER A 13 -5.88 -11.28 11.68
N LYS A 14 -6.27 -10.03 11.95
CA LYS A 14 -7.55 -9.64 12.55
C LYS A 14 -8.61 -9.28 11.51
N CYS A 15 -8.23 -9.16 10.24
CA CYS A 15 -9.16 -8.82 9.15
C CYS A 15 -10.01 -10.04 8.76
N SER A 16 -11.28 -9.81 8.39
CA SER A 16 -12.08 -10.85 7.74
C SER A 16 -11.62 -11.08 6.29
N SER A 17 -11.96 -12.25 5.72
CA SER A 17 -11.68 -12.51 4.31
C SER A 17 -12.30 -11.46 3.38
N GLU A 18 -13.51 -10.98 3.69
CA GLU A 18 -14.18 -9.93 2.93
C GLU A 18 -13.44 -8.59 2.96
N GLU A 19 -12.86 -8.23 4.12
CA GLU A 19 -12.07 -7.01 4.26
C GLU A 19 -10.75 -7.11 3.49
N LEU A 20 -10.17 -8.31 3.37
CA LEU A 20 -8.94 -8.55 2.63
C LEU A 20 -9.13 -8.59 1.10
N ASN A 21 -10.35 -8.79 0.60
CA ASN A 21 -10.64 -8.93 -0.84
C ASN A 21 -10.00 -7.81 -1.68
N ASP A 22 -10.27 -6.55 -1.35
CA ASP A 22 -9.77 -5.42 -2.13
C ASP A 22 -8.23 -5.31 -2.11
N LEU A 23 -7.60 -5.72 -1.02
CA LEU A 23 -6.14 -5.76 -0.88
C LEU A 23 -5.56 -6.87 -1.75
N VAL A 24 -6.13 -8.08 -1.69
CA VAL A 24 -5.72 -9.22 -2.50
C VAL A 24 -5.92 -8.93 -3.98
N ASP A 25 -7.06 -8.34 -4.36
CA ASP A 25 -7.30 -7.88 -5.73
C ASP A 25 -6.19 -6.92 -6.19
N CYS A 26 -5.81 -5.93 -5.38
CA CYS A 26 -4.74 -5.00 -5.74
C CYS A 26 -3.40 -5.71 -5.96
N ILE A 27 -3.10 -6.73 -5.16
CA ILE A 27 -1.89 -7.55 -5.29
C ILE A 27 -1.91 -8.33 -6.61
N LEU A 28 -3.01 -9.04 -6.89
CA LEU A 28 -3.18 -9.89 -8.08
C LEU A 28 -3.18 -9.12 -9.40
N HIS A 29 -3.44 -7.80 -9.38
CA HIS A 29 -3.29 -6.94 -10.56
C HIS A 29 -1.82 -6.68 -10.95
N SER A 30 -0.87 -7.05 -10.10
CA SER A 30 0.55 -7.00 -10.41
C SER A 30 0.94 -8.09 -11.41
N SER A 31 1.72 -7.74 -12.43
CA SER A 31 2.23 -8.75 -13.38
C SER A 31 3.31 -9.67 -12.81
N ASN A 32 3.89 -9.29 -11.66
CA ASN A 32 5.07 -9.95 -11.08
C ASN A 32 4.79 -10.40 -9.64
N GLU A 33 3.53 -10.66 -9.29
CA GLU A 33 3.18 -11.22 -7.98
C GLU A 33 3.36 -12.73 -7.95
N GLU A 34 3.66 -13.27 -6.76
CA GLU A 34 3.81 -14.73 -6.54
C GLU A 34 2.73 -15.29 -5.60
N LEU A 35 1.76 -14.47 -5.18
CA LEU A 35 0.69 -14.86 -4.28
C LEU A 35 -0.23 -15.88 -4.95
N SER A 36 -0.61 -15.68 -6.22
CA SER A 36 -1.50 -16.57 -6.96
C SER A 36 -0.91 -17.97 -7.20
N ASP A 37 0.42 -18.07 -7.24
CA ASP A 37 1.15 -19.33 -7.38
C ASP A 37 1.35 -20.06 -6.03
N SER A 38 1.04 -19.41 -4.91
CA SER A 38 1.20 -20.01 -3.59
C SER A 38 0.16 -21.11 -3.32
N PHE A 39 0.60 -22.17 -2.64
CA PHE A 39 -0.28 -23.27 -2.24
C PHE A 39 -1.44 -22.76 -1.37
N GLU A 40 -1.15 -21.85 -0.44
CA GLU A 40 -2.13 -21.31 0.48
C GLU A 40 -3.24 -20.53 -0.26
N TYR A 41 -2.88 -19.69 -1.23
CA TYR A 41 -3.87 -18.99 -2.05
C TYR A 41 -4.77 -19.98 -2.79
N GLN A 42 -4.18 -20.95 -3.50
CA GLN A 42 -4.93 -21.92 -4.28
C GLN A 42 -5.86 -22.80 -3.44
N HIS A 43 -5.46 -23.09 -2.20
CA HIS A 43 -6.21 -23.98 -1.31
C HIS A 43 -7.28 -23.25 -0.47
N TYR A 44 -7.06 -21.98 -0.15
CA TYR A 44 -7.90 -21.25 0.78
C TYR A 44 -8.76 -20.16 0.15
N VAL A 45 -8.67 -19.83 -1.14
CA VAL A 45 -9.64 -18.91 -1.76
C VAL A 45 -11.08 -19.46 -1.63
N PRO A 46 -12.07 -18.65 -1.20
CA PRO A 46 -12.02 -17.19 -0.92
C PRO A 46 -11.72 -16.78 0.54
N ASP A 47 -11.31 -17.70 1.40
CA ASP A 47 -10.95 -17.47 2.81
C ASP A 47 -9.56 -16.79 2.98
N HIS A 48 -9.43 -15.55 2.50
CA HIS A 48 -8.20 -14.76 2.52
C HIS A 48 -7.54 -14.60 3.91
N CYS A 49 -8.31 -14.66 5.00
CA CYS A 49 -7.77 -14.56 6.35
C CYS A 49 -6.84 -15.74 6.72
N ARG A 50 -6.96 -16.89 6.05
CA ARG A 50 -6.16 -18.10 6.34
C ARG A 50 -4.70 -18.00 5.90
N TYR A 51 -4.37 -17.00 5.08
CA TYR A 51 -3.04 -16.81 4.50
C TYR A 51 -2.60 -15.34 4.52
N TRP A 52 -3.02 -14.61 5.57
CA TRP A 52 -2.64 -13.22 5.77
C TRP A 52 -1.11 -13.02 5.78
N GLU A 53 -0.34 -14.03 6.22
CA GLU A 53 1.13 -14.01 6.17
C GLU A 53 1.65 -14.02 4.73
N ASN A 54 1.04 -14.79 3.82
CA ASN A 54 1.38 -14.75 2.40
C ASN A 54 1.05 -13.37 1.79
N ILE A 55 -0.09 -12.78 2.17
CA ILE A 55 -0.48 -11.42 1.76
C ILE A 55 0.57 -10.41 2.23
N ALA A 56 0.95 -10.47 3.51
CA ALA A 56 1.96 -9.60 4.10
C ALA A 56 3.35 -9.79 3.45
N ALA A 57 3.75 -11.03 3.19
CA ALA A 57 4.98 -11.35 2.49
C ALA A 57 5.01 -10.77 1.08
N GLU A 58 3.89 -10.78 0.35
CA GLU A 58 3.81 -10.16 -0.98
C GLU A 58 3.92 -8.64 -0.90
N ILE A 59 3.28 -8.02 0.09
CA ILE A 59 3.41 -6.58 0.34
C ILE A 59 4.88 -6.19 0.54
N GLN A 60 5.62 -6.97 1.34
CA GLN A 60 7.05 -6.76 1.62
C GLN A 60 7.97 -6.89 0.39
N LYS A 61 7.48 -7.47 -0.72
CA LYS A 61 8.21 -7.55 -1.99
C LYS A 61 7.98 -6.36 -2.93
N PHE A 62 6.92 -5.56 -2.74
CA PHE A 62 6.61 -4.43 -3.63
C PHE A 62 7.67 -3.30 -3.63
N GLY A 63 8.71 -3.38 -2.80
CA GLY A 63 9.91 -2.52 -2.84
C GLY A 63 10.99 -2.93 -3.87
N GLY A 64 10.81 -4.04 -4.59
CA GLY A 64 11.88 -4.75 -5.32
C GLY A 64 12.44 -4.09 -6.60
N ASN A 65 11.72 -3.22 -7.30
CA ASN A 65 12.19 -2.67 -8.58
C ASN A 65 12.69 -1.21 -8.52
N SER A 66 12.50 -0.48 -7.42
CA SER A 66 12.93 0.93 -7.34
C SER A 66 13.33 1.43 -5.97
N ILE A 67 13.20 0.65 -4.89
CA ILE A 67 13.46 1.16 -3.54
C ILE A 67 14.66 0.50 -2.88
N VAL A 68 14.89 -0.82 -3.01
CA VAL A 68 16.17 -1.38 -2.55
C VAL A 68 16.55 -2.64 -3.32
N ASN A 69 17.39 -2.50 -4.34
CA ASN A 69 18.18 -3.62 -4.89
C ASN A 69 19.22 -4.19 -3.88
N ALA A 70 19.08 -3.94 -2.56
CA ALA A 70 20.14 -4.18 -1.57
C ALA A 70 19.72 -4.88 -0.27
N VAL A 71 18.50 -5.42 -0.14
CA VAL A 71 18.20 -6.37 0.96
C VAL A 71 18.09 -7.76 0.35
N ARG A 72 19.16 -8.54 0.59
CA ARG A 72 19.45 -9.87 0.02
C ARG A 72 18.45 -10.93 0.51
N GLY A 73 17.21 -10.88 0.04
CA GLY A 73 16.25 -11.99 0.09
C GLY A 73 15.18 -11.99 1.20
N THR A 74 15.08 -10.97 2.05
CA THR A 74 14.17 -10.97 3.23
C THR A 74 13.03 -9.94 3.21
N GLY A 75 12.84 -9.21 2.12
CA GLY A 75 11.82 -8.15 2.03
C GLY A 75 12.14 -6.91 2.89
N VAL A 76 11.43 -5.82 2.62
CA VAL A 76 11.53 -4.55 3.37
C VAL A 76 10.36 -4.41 4.35
N THR A 77 10.52 -3.57 5.37
CA THR A 77 9.44 -3.32 6.33
C THR A 77 8.31 -2.54 5.67
N TYR A 78 7.07 -2.72 6.14
CA TYR A 78 5.93 -1.95 5.64
C TYR A 78 6.13 -0.45 5.87
N ARG A 79 6.76 -0.07 6.98
CA ARG A 79 7.14 1.32 7.26
C ARG A 79 8.02 1.93 6.16
N GLU A 80 9.01 1.21 5.65
CA GLU A 80 9.84 1.67 4.54
C GLU A 80 8.99 1.89 3.28
N ILE A 81 8.19 0.88 2.90
CA ILE A 81 7.30 0.96 1.74
C ILE A 81 6.36 2.17 1.85
N LEU A 82 5.75 2.38 3.02
CA LEU A 82 4.87 3.51 3.28
C LEU A 82 5.60 4.84 3.18
N CYS A 83 6.79 4.97 3.77
CA CYS A 83 7.61 6.18 3.68
C CYS A 83 7.94 6.51 2.23
N ASP A 84 8.27 5.53 1.41
CA ASP A 84 8.60 5.74 0.00
C ASP A 84 7.39 6.14 -0.83
N VAL A 85 6.23 5.53 -0.59
CA VAL A 85 4.96 5.97 -1.19
C VAL A 85 4.63 7.41 -0.80
N CYS A 86 4.80 7.78 0.47
CA CYS A 86 4.61 9.15 0.93
C CYS A 86 5.58 10.13 0.24
N ASN A 87 6.87 9.78 0.18
CA ASN A 87 7.89 10.59 -0.49
C ASN A 87 7.56 10.77 -1.98
N GLN A 88 7.13 9.70 -2.64
CA GLN A 88 6.76 9.72 -4.05
C GLN A 88 5.53 10.60 -4.32
N LEU A 89 4.56 10.59 -3.40
CA LEU A 89 3.35 11.40 -3.49
C LEU A 89 3.52 12.83 -2.95
N GLY A 90 4.70 13.18 -2.44
CA GLY A 90 4.98 14.50 -1.86
C GLY A 90 4.25 14.75 -0.54
N VAL A 91 3.84 13.68 0.16
CA VAL A 91 3.17 13.75 1.46
C VAL A 91 4.20 14.10 2.53
N LYS A 92 3.90 15.11 3.34
CA LYS A 92 4.75 15.50 4.47
C LYS A 92 4.39 14.68 5.70
N TYR A 93 5.39 14.13 6.36
CA TYR A 93 5.27 13.38 7.62
C TYR A 93 6.56 13.55 8.44
N SER A 94 6.48 13.25 9.74
CA SER A 94 7.68 13.21 10.60
C SER A 94 8.26 11.78 10.62
N GLN A 95 9.58 11.65 10.69
CA GLN A 95 10.21 10.33 10.84
C GLN A 95 10.06 9.76 12.26
N SER A 96 9.65 10.55 13.25
CA SER A 96 9.48 10.11 14.63
C SER A 96 8.07 9.61 14.96
N VAL A 97 7.13 9.74 14.02
CA VAL A 97 5.73 9.34 14.24
C VAL A 97 5.51 7.86 13.94
N THR A 98 4.42 7.33 14.48
CA THR A 98 3.98 5.94 14.29
C THR A 98 3.53 5.69 12.85
N VAL A 99 3.49 4.41 12.44
CA VAL A 99 3.00 4.03 11.12
C VAL A 99 1.55 4.47 10.90
N SER A 100 0.70 4.31 11.90
CA SER A 100 -0.70 4.77 11.85
C SER A 100 -0.80 6.28 11.55
N GLU A 101 0.05 7.12 12.15
CA GLU A 101 0.09 8.56 11.89
C GLU A 101 0.60 8.91 10.47
N ILE A 102 1.57 8.15 9.95
CA ILE A 102 2.03 8.30 8.56
C ILE A 102 0.92 7.90 7.59
N GLU A 103 0.24 6.77 7.83
CA GLU A 103 -0.92 6.32 7.05
C GLU A 103 -2.04 7.37 7.06
N HIS A 104 -2.34 7.95 8.22
CA HIS A 104 -3.32 9.03 8.32
C HIS A 104 -2.91 10.26 7.51
N SER A 105 -1.63 10.64 7.52
CA SER A 105 -1.09 11.75 6.72
C SER A 105 -1.21 11.50 5.22
N LEU A 106 -0.96 10.25 4.79
CA LEU A 106 -1.15 9.79 3.41
C LEU A 106 -2.62 9.88 2.99
N LEU A 107 -3.52 9.26 3.76
CA LEU A 107 -4.95 9.27 3.47
C LEU A 107 -5.52 10.69 3.47
N SER A 108 -5.07 11.55 4.39
CA SER A 108 -5.49 12.95 4.47
C SER A 108 -5.07 13.74 3.23
N SER A 109 -3.80 13.60 2.81
CA SER A 109 -3.28 14.25 1.60
C SER A 109 -4.04 13.82 0.34
N LEU A 110 -4.51 12.57 0.29
CA LEU A 110 -5.31 12.05 -0.80
C LEU A 110 -6.83 12.31 -0.64
N ASN A 111 -7.27 12.96 0.44
CA ASN A 111 -8.68 13.11 0.82
C ASN A 111 -9.44 11.76 0.79
N LEU A 112 -8.81 10.73 1.36
CA LEU A 112 -9.32 9.37 1.52
C LEU A 112 -9.64 9.05 2.98
N VAL A 113 -9.44 9.98 3.90
CA VAL A 113 -9.89 9.84 5.29
C VAL A 113 -11.40 9.60 5.31
N ARG A 114 -11.82 8.67 6.16
CA ARG A 114 -13.24 8.40 6.42
C ARG A 114 -13.83 9.59 7.15
N LYS A 115 -14.95 10.12 6.67
CA LYS A 115 -15.63 11.24 7.33
C LYS A 115 -16.41 10.74 8.55
N ASP A 116 -16.60 11.63 9.52
CA ASP A 116 -17.41 11.33 10.70
C ASP A 116 -18.83 10.93 10.30
N GLY A 117 -19.28 9.77 10.79
CA GLY A 117 -20.59 9.20 10.46
C GLY A 117 -20.72 8.60 9.05
N GLU A 118 -19.67 8.61 8.23
CA GLU A 118 -19.67 7.96 6.90
C GLU A 118 -19.79 6.45 7.07
N LYS A 119 -20.80 5.85 6.43
CA LYS A 119 -21.02 4.41 6.46
C LYS A 119 -19.96 3.68 5.63
N LYS A 120 -19.66 2.41 5.96
CA LYS A 120 -18.66 1.60 5.23
C LYS A 120 -19.07 1.51 3.75
N GLU A 121 -20.36 1.33 3.48
CA GLU A 121 -20.94 1.15 2.15
C GLU A 121 -20.75 2.37 1.23
N ASP A 122 -20.71 3.59 1.79
CA ASP A 122 -20.45 4.82 1.03
C ASP A 122 -18.95 5.11 0.91
N TYR A 123 -18.19 4.73 1.93
CA TYR A 123 -16.76 4.96 2.02
C TYR A 123 -15.96 4.11 1.03
N PHE A 124 -16.19 2.79 0.99
CA PHE A 124 -15.41 1.86 0.16
C PHE A 124 -15.47 2.17 -1.35
N PRO A 125 -16.65 2.37 -1.98
CA PRO A 125 -16.72 2.66 -3.40
C PRO A 125 -16.00 3.97 -3.78
N ARG A 126 -16.14 5.01 -2.94
CA ARG A 126 -15.48 6.30 -3.13
C ARG A 126 -13.97 6.17 -3.13
N VAL A 127 -13.44 5.37 -2.20
CA VAL A 127 -12.00 5.18 -2.06
C VAL A 127 -11.46 4.28 -3.17
N LYS A 128 -12.15 3.20 -3.52
CA LYS A 128 -11.79 2.29 -4.62
C LYS A 128 -11.72 3.01 -5.97
N ASP A 129 -12.72 3.85 -6.29
CA ASP A 129 -12.70 4.67 -7.51
C ASP A 129 -11.52 5.65 -7.52
N LYS A 130 -11.24 6.29 -6.39
CA LYS A 130 -10.17 7.28 -6.29
C LYS A 130 -8.77 6.68 -6.29
N SER A 131 -8.56 5.53 -5.67
CA SER A 131 -7.27 4.81 -5.68
C SER A 131 -6.92 4.33 -7.10
N GLN A 132 -7.89 3.79 -7.84
CA GLN A 132 -7.72 3.42 -9.26
C GLN A 132 -7.45 4.63 -10.16
N LYS A 133 -8.17 5.74 -9.96
CA LYS A 133 -7.89 7.01 -10.66
C LYS A 133 -6.51 7.56 -10.31
N LEU A 134 -6.03 7.38 -9.10
CA LEU A 134 -4.69 7.80 -8.69
C LEU A 134 -3.63 6.93 -9.36
N ALA A 135 -3.77 5.60 -9.35
CA ALA A 135 -2.86 4.68 -10.03
C ALA A 135 -2.71 5.00 -11.53
N SER A 136 -3.82 5.31 -12.22
CA SER A 136 -3.80 5.72 -13.63
C SER A 136 -3.24 7.13 -13.89
N LYS A 137 -3.26 8.02 -12.88
CA LYS A 137 -2.63 9.36 -12.94
C LYS A 137 -1.13 9.29 -12.66
N VAL A 138 -0.69 8.52 -11.66
CA VAL A 138 0.73 8.23 -11.37
C VAL A 138 1.38 7.56 -12.59
N SER A 139 0.62 6.73 -13.31
CA SER A 139 1.02 6.12 -14.57
C SER A 139 1.24 7.10 -15.74
N ARG A 140 0.69 8.33 -15.71
CA ARG A 140 0.87 9.32 -16.79
C ARG A 140 1.96 10.31 -16.39
N LYS A 141 2.96 10.48 -17.27
CA LYS A 141 4.15 11.36 -17.21
C LYS A 141 3.99 12.80 -16.66
N ASN A 142 2.78 13.28 -16.34
CA ASN A 142 2.47 14.69 -16.16
C ASN A 142 2.09 15.10 -14.72
N PHE A 143 2.30 14.28 -13.68
CA PHE A 143 2.14 14.78 -12.31
C PHE A 143 3.30 15.69 -11.86
N PHE A 144 4.41 15.75 -12.59
CA PHE A 144 5.64 16.42 -12.14
C PHE A 144 6.11 17.58 -13.05
N GLN A 145 5.20 18.49 -13.38
CA GLN A 145 5.61 19.77 -13.96
C GLN A 145 4.91 20.97 -13.31
N GLN A 146 4.87 21.02 -11.97
CA GLN A 146 4.74 22.28 -11.23
C GLN A 146 5.45 22.21 -9.87
N SER A 147 6.78 22.34 -9.91
CA SER A 147 7.60 23.08 -8.92
C SER A 147 9.11 22.92 -9.22
N ILE A 148 9.52 23.14 -10.47
CA ILE A 148 10.91 23.51 -10.76
C ILE A 148 11.00 25.04 -10.64
N LEU A 149 11.00 25.52 -9.40
CA LEU A 149 11.40 26.88 -9.01
C LEU A 149 11.97 26.77 -7.58
N GLY A 150 13.11 26.10 -7.45
CA GLY A 150 13.79 25.90 -6.17
C GLY A 150 14.64 24.64 -6.19
N GLY A 151 15.87 24.76 -6.69
CA GLY A 151 16.74 23.62 -7.02
C GLY A 151 17.06 22.68 -5.86
N SER A 152 16.38 21.54 -5.83
CA SER A 152 16.88 20.34 -5.16
C SER A 152 16.98 19.20 -6.18
N LEU A 153 18.19 18.66 -6.30
CA LEU A 153 18.57 17.63 -7.25
C LEU A 153 18.26 16.22 -6.70
N SER A 154 17.06 16.00 -6.17
CA SER A 154 16.58 14.66 -5.81
C SER A 154 15.54 14.22 -6.84
N GLY A 155 15.99 14.09 -8.08
CA GLY A 155 15.22 13.49 -9.16
C GLY A 155 15.03 12.00 -8.93
N VAL A 156 14.16 11.62 -8.00
CA VAL A 156 13.64 10.24 -7.93
C VAL A 156 12.84 10.03 -9.21
N LEU A 157 13.20 9.03 -9.99
CA LEU A 157 12.49 8.68 -11.22
C LEU A 157 11.12 8.10 -10.82
N LEU A 158 10.10 8.97 -10.69
CA LEU A 158 8.74 8.66 -10.23
C LEU A 158 7.94 7.75 -11.20
N THR A 159 8.59 7.02 -12.09
CA THR A 159 7.96 6.34 -13.24
C THR A 159 8.27 4.84 -13.31
N GLY A 160 8.63 4.21 -12.19
CA GLY A 160 8.79 2.75 -12.12
C GLY A 160 7.43 2.03 -12.25
N PRO A 161 7.30 0.99 -13.07
CA PRO A 161 6.09 0.15 -13.16
C PRO A 161 5.59 -0.34 -11.79
N ALA A 162 6.50 -0.57 -10.84
CA ALA A 162 6.23 -1.05 -9.49
C ALA A 162 5.23 -0.18 -8.72
N PHE A 163 5.36 1.16 -8.80
CA PHE A 163 4.52 2.06 -8.03
C PHE A 163 3.05 2.11 -8.46
N ARG A 164 2.71 1.56 -9.64
CA ARG A 164 1.31 1.42 -10.07
C ARG A 164 0.54 0.42 -9.21
N VAL A 165 1.25 -0.53 -8.61
CA VAL A 165 0.70 -1.58 -7.73
C VAL A 165 0.97 -1.22 -6.27
N THR A 166 2.16 -0.72 -5.95
CA THR A 166 2.54 -0.39 -4.56
C THR A 166 1.64 0.68 -3.94
N VAL A 167 1.31 1.75 -4.68
CA VAL A 167 0.47 2.84 -4.17
C VAL A 167 -0.94 2.37 -3.79
N PRO A 168 -1.72 1.68 -4.66
CA PRO A 168 -3.04 1.20 -4.26
C PRO A 168 -2.96 0.18 -3.12
N VAL A 169 -1.95 -0.69 -3.09
CA VAL A 169 -1.75 -1.64 -1.98
C VAL A 169 -1.56 -0.90 -0.65
N VAL A 170 -0.63 0.08 -0.57
CA VAL A 170 -0.38 0.85 0.66
C VAL A 170 -1.62 1.63 1.10
N ILE A 171 -2.36 2.22 0.15
CA ILE A 171 -3.63 2.89 0.45
C ILE A 171 -4.62 1.91 1.09
N GLN A 172 -4.76 0.69 0.54
CA GLN A 172 -5.66 -0.30 1.10
C GLN A 172 -5.22 -0.78 2.49
N VAL A 173 -3.93 -0.99 2.72
CA VAL A 173 -3.42 -1.34 4.07
C VAL A 173 -3.75 -0.23 5.08
N ALA A 174 -3.53 1.03 4.73
CA ALA A 174 -3.86 2.19 5.58
C ALA A 174 -5.36 2.27 5.91
N ILE A 175 -6.22 2.01 4.93
CA ILE A 175 -7.68 1.97 5.13
C ILE A 175 -8.07 0.83 6.06
N LEU A 176 -7.55 -0.37 5.81
CA LEU A 176 -7.85 -1.54 6.63
C LEU A 176 -7.44 -1.33 8.08
N ARG A 177 -6.26 -0.73 8.32
CA ARG A 177 -5.85 -0.41 9.70
C ARG A 177 -6.84 0.53 10.38
N GLY A 178 -7.26 1.61 9.72
CA GLY A 178 -8.24 2.54 10.30
C GLY A 178 -9.63 1.94 10.55
N LEU A 179 -9.96 0.82 9.90
CA LEU A 179 -11.22 0.10 10.12
C LEU A 179 -11.14 -0.93 11.24
N VAL A 180 -10.02 -1.65 11.33
CA VAL A 180 -9.83 -2.78 12.26
C VAL A 180 -9.21 -2.34 13.58
N CYS A 181 -8.26 -1.41 13.56
CA CYS A 181 -7.51 -0.95 14.73
C CYS A 181 -8.06 0.39 15.26
N LYS A 182 -9.37 0.48 15.51
CA LYS A 182 -9.92 1.64 16.22
C LYS A 182 -9.39 1.64 17.66
N ASP A 183 -8.53 2.61 17.97
CA ASP A 183 -8.20 3.00 19.34
C ASP A 183 -9.42 3.60 20.05
#